data_AF-A0A914NA52-F1
#
_entry.id   AF-A0A914NA52-F1
#
_cell.length_a   1.000
_cell.length_b   1.000
_cell.length_c   1.000
_cell.angle_alpha   90.00
_cell.angle_beta   90.00
_cell.angle_gamma   90.00
#
_symmetry.space_group_name_H-M   'P 1'
#
loop_
_entity.id
_entity.type
_entity.pdbx_description
1 polymer ?
#
loop_
_entity_poly.entity_id
_entity_poly.type
_entity_poly.pdbx_seq_one_letter_code
_entity_poly.pdbx_strand_id
1 'polypeptide(L)'
;MSLKLKRFTEAILRHKKKSIFALVVAISGGNALNSKIKDDEVRRFYGEKAKQFGAVPIHPNQKLRKVVVLINGEAKRQHAARIFNKNGLPLLNLAGLDINIINVSSQSEMENIARTIDYKEADCIFLVGGDGTICHALNGILQKTKIEDQPPIGMFPGGNRNKTFSILGFIKESVDPKSNVRLCCESVMALIEGKQKQFYPICCKLENIFDKELKEKKENTSSTIPSPSVNYFLSEIALGWFEHCELKIPKFWWMGPLSGYFTYFWEFFKISPKAPIRVEIAYEKFCPGCRKCIEIPKDNESFLTWIFGTSNKVK
;
A
#
# COMPACT_ATOMS: atom_id res chain seq x y z
N MET A 1 -5.78 -32.97 37.97
CA MET A 1 -5.67 -33.44 36.57
C MET A 1 -6.62 -34.61 36.37
N SER A 2 -7.68 -34.47 35.56
CA SER A 2 -8.77 -35.46 35.49
C SER A 2 -8.28 -36.80 34.91
N LEU A 3 -8.83 -37.92 35.38
CA LEU A 3 -8.54 -39.29 34.89
C LEU A 3 -8.69 -39.41 33.36
N LYS A 4 -9.56 -38.61 32.76
CA LYS A 4 -9.75 -38.52 31.29
C LYS A 4 -8.51 -37.95 30.59
N LEU A 5 -7.84 -36.97 31.20
CA LEU A 5 -6.64 -36.33 30.63
C LEU A 5 -5.45 -37.31 30.61
N LYS A 6 -5.27 -38.10 31.68
CA LYS A 6 -4.21 -39.12 31.76
C LYS A 6 -4.37 -40.21 30.70
N ARG A 7 -5.59 -40.74 30.54
CA ARG A 7 -5.91 -41.73 29.49
C ARG A 7 -5.68 -41.18 28.08
N PHE A 8 -6.00 -39.90 27.86
CA PHE A 8 -5.77 -39.24 26.58
C PHE A 8 -4.28 -39.04 26.27
N THR A 9 -3.48 -38.61 27.25
CA THR A 9 -2.03 -38.46 27.09
C THR A 9 -1.35 -39.80 26.82
N GLU A 10 -1.74 -40.85 27.54
CA GLU A 10 -1.23 -42.22 27.33
C GLU A 10 -1.58 -42.73 25.92
N ALA A 11 -2.80 -42.48 25.43
CA ALA A 11 -3.24 -42.88 24.10
C ALA A 11 -2.48 -42.16 22.95
N ILE A 12 -2.04 -40.93 23.16
CA ILE A 12 -1.21 -40.17 22.21
C ILE A 12 0.22 -40.69 22.21
N LEU A 13 0.82 -40.88 23.39
CA LEU A 13 2.19 -41.33 23.55
C LEU A 13 2.39 -42.78 23.07
N ARG A 14 1.35 -43.62 23.10
CA ARG A 14 1.39 -45.01 22.63
C ARG A 14 1.64 -45.16 21.12
N HIS A 15 1.26 -44.17 20.30
CA HIS A 15 1.40 -44.26 18.84
C HIS A 15 2.39 -43.22 18.31
N LYS A 16 3.51 -43.68 17.72
CA LYS A 16 4.56 -42.82 17.14
C LYS A 16 4.01 -41.74 16.20
N LYS A 17 3.04 -42.08 15.33
CA LYS A 17 2.38 -41.12 14.42
C LYS A 17 1.58 -40.03 15.15
N LYS A 18 0.85 -40.39 16.22
CA LYS A 18 0.05 -39.44 17.02
C LYS A 18 0.94 -38.54 17.87
N SER A 19 2.04 -39.08 18.40
CA SER A 19 3.03 -38.32 19.16
C SER A 19 3.74 -37.28 18.27
N ILE A 20 4.16 -37.65 17.06
CA ILE A 20 4.77 -36.71 16.10
C ILE A 20 3.78 -35.60 15.74
N PHE A 21 2.53 -35.94 15.43
CA PHE A 21 1.50 -34.95 15.13
C PHE A 21 1.26 -33.99 16.29
N ALA A 22 1.14 -34.50 17.52
CA ALA A 22 0.97 -33.69 18.72
C ALA A 22 2.15 -32.73 18.94
N LEU A 23 3.38 -33.18 18.71
CA LEU A 23 4.58 -32.33 18.78
C LEU A 23 4.54 -31.21 17.74
N VAL A 24 4.21 -31.52 16.49
CA VAL A 24 4.09 -30.50 15.42
C VAL A 24 3.02 -29.47 15.77
N VAL A 25 1.87 -29.92 16.28
CA VAL A 25 0.79 -29.02 16.72
C VAL A 25 1.24 -28.15 17.89
N ALA A 26 1.94 -28.71 18.88
CA ALA A 26 2.45 -27.97 20.02
C ALA A 26 3.47 -26.90 19.61
N ILE A 27 4.42 -27.24 18.74
CA ILE A 27 5.41 -26.28 18.20
C ILE A 27 4.70 -25.18 17.39
N SER A 28 3.79 -25.56 16.50
CA SER A 28 3.04 -24.60 15.67
C SER A 28 2.18 -23.66 16.50
N GLY A 29 1.49 -24.20 17.52
CA GLY A 29 0.66 -23.45 18.46
C GLY A 29 1.48 -22.52 19.36
N GLY A 30 2.62 -23.00 19.87
CA GLY A 30 3.57 -22.19 20.64
C GLY A 30 4.11 -21.01 19.82
N ASN A 31 4.51 -21.26 18.57
CA ASN A 31 4.96 -20.21 17.65
C ASN A 31 3.85 -19.19 17.34
N ALA A 32 2.62 -19.64 17.11
CA ALA A 32 1.48 -18.77 16.85
C ALA A 32 1.14 -17.89 18.07
N LEU A 33 1.18 -18.46 19.28
CA LEU A 33 0.95 -17.73 20.53
C LEU A 33 2.05 -16.69 20.77
N ASN A 34 3.32 -17.07 20.60
CA ASN A 34 4.46 -16.17 20.72
C ASN A 34 4.35 -15.00 19.72
N SER A 35 3.98 -15.28 18.46
CA SER A 35 3.74 -14.23 17.46
C SER A 35 2.62 -13.28 17.87
N LYS A 36 1.52 -13.80 18.45
CA LYS A 36 0.40 -12.98 18.90
C LYS A 36 0.81 -12.05 20.05
N ILE A 37 1.58 -12.56 21.02
CA ILE A 37 2.09 -11.77 22.15
C ILE A 37 2.97 -10.63 21.63
N LYS A 38 3.93 -10.93 20.75
CA LYS A 38 4.80 -9.93 20.11
C LYS A 38 4.00 -8.87 19.35
N ASP A 39 3.00 -9.29 18.57
CA ASP A 39 2.14 -8.36 17.84
C ASP A 39 1.37 -7.43 18.80
N ASP A 40 0.88 -7.96 19.92
CA ASP A 40 0.15 -7.17 20.92
C ASP A 40 1.08 -6.19 21.67
N GLU A 41 2.32 -6.58 21.95
CA GLU A 41 3.34 -5.69 22.49
C GLU A 41 3.65 -4.53 21.53
N VAL A 42 3.83 -4.81 20.24
CA VAL A 42 4.04 -3.79 19.21
C VAL A 42 2.85 -2.83 19.14
N ARG A 43 1.61 -3.34 19.15
CA ARG A 43 0.40 -2.51 19.16
C ARG A 43 0.34 -1.61 20.38
N ARG A 44 0.65 -2.12 21.58
CA ARG A 44 0.68 -1.33 22.82
C ARG A 44 1.72 -0.22 22.74
N PHE A 45 2.94 -0.54 22.30
CA PHE A 45 4.02 0.43 22.15
C PHE A 45 3.63 1.60 21.23
N TYR A 46 3.08 1.30 20.06
CA TYR A 46 2.64 2.35 19.13
C TYR A 46 1.37 3.07 19.59
N GLY A 47 0.48 2.38 20.30
CA GLY A 47 -0.71 2.97 20.93
C GLY A 47 -0.35 4.04 21.95
N GLU A 48 0.60 3.75 22.84
CA GLU A 48 1.09 4.74 23.81
C GLU A 48 1.76 5.94 23.13
N LYS A 49 2.52 5.71 22.05
CA LYS A 49 3.06 6.82 21.23
C LYS A 49 1.97 7.66 20.60
N ALA A 50 0.99 7.07 19.93
CA ALA A 50 -0.10 7.79 19.29
C ALA A 50 -0.93 8.60 20.30
N LYS A 51 -1.15 8.04 21.50
CA LYS A 51 -1.84 8.71 22.60
C LYS A 51 -1.14 10.00 23.04
N GLN A 52 0.19 10.05 22.99
CA GLN A 52 0.94 11.29 23.30
C GLN A 52 0.61 12.41 22.33
N PHE A 53 0.38 12.11 21.04
CA PHE A 53 -0.04 13.10 20.04
C PHE A 53 -1.45 13.61 20.31
N GLY A 54 -2.39 12.73 20.65
CA GLY A 54 -3.77 13.13 20.95
C GLY A 54 -3.94 13.88 22.28
N ALA A 55 -2.96 13.78 23.18
CA ALA A 55 -2.96 14.51 24.45
C ALA A 55 -2.48 15.97 24.32
N VAL A 56 -1.97 16.38 23.15
CA VAL A 56 -1.50 17.75 22.92
C VAL A 56 -2.70 18.69 22.80
N PRO A 57 -2.76 19.79 23.59
CA PRO A 57 -3.85 20.74 23.50
C PRO A 57 -3.83 21.49 22.15
N ILE A 58 -5.01 21.75 21.60
CA ILE A 58 -5.20 22.54 20.38
C ILE A 58 -5.84 23.88 20.72
N HIS A 59 -5.60 24.90 19.90
CA HIS A 59 -6.30 26.17 20.05
C HIS A 59 -7.80 26.00 19.72
N PRO A 60 -8.72 26.72 20.41
CA PRO A 60 -10.16 26.59 20.17
C PRO A 60 -10.60 26.85 18.71
N ASN A 61 -9.86 27.69 17.98
CA ASN A 61 -10.15 28.03 16.59
C ASN A 61 -9.39 27.15 15.58
N GLN A 62 -8.52 26.25 16.05
CA GLN A 62 -7.76 25.36 15.19
C GLN A 62 -8.61 24.15 14.81
N LYS A 63 -8.73 23.89 13.51
CA LYS A 63 -9.42 22.70 13.00
C LYS A 63 -8.56 21.45 13.25
N LEU A 64 -9.23 20.35 13.55
CA LEU A 64 -8.60 19.03 13.59
C LEU A 64 -8.09 18.66 12.20
N ARG A 65 -6.96 17.95 12.15
CA ARG A 65 -6.41 17.42 10.91
C ARG A 65 -7.35 16.35 10.35
N LYS A 66 -7.83 16.57 9.13
CA LYS A 66 -8.73 15.68 8.42
C LYS A 66 -7.98 14.67 7.56
N VAL A 67 -8.24 13.39 7.79
CA VAL A 67 -7.66 12.28 7.04
C VAL A 67 -8.76 11.53 6.32
N VAL A 68 -8.72 11.53 4.99
CA VAL A 68 -9.63 10.74 4.16
C VAL A 68 -8.96 9.40 3.89
N VAL A 69 -9.54 8.33 4.43
CA VAL A 69 -9.03 6.97 4.31
C VAL A 69 -9.80 6.24 3.21
N LEU A 70 -9.08 5.77 2.20
CA LEU A 70 -9.62 5.04 1.07
C LEU A 70 -9.29 3.56 1.20
N ILE A 71 -10.32 2.72 1.36
CA ILE A 71 -10.14 1.28 1.59
C ILE A 71 -10.95 0.50 0.56
N ASN A 72 -10.29 -0.43 -0.15
CA ASN A 72 -11.01 -1.46 -0.88
C ASN A 72 -11.52 -2.51 0.10
N GLY A 73 -12.80 -2.41 0.45
CA GLY A 73 -13.46 -3.20 1.49
C GLY A 73 -13.73 -4.65 1.04
N GLU A 74 -13.97 -4.90 -0.24
CA GLU A 74 -14.38 -6.22 -0.74
C GLU A 74 -13.20 -7.12 -1.15
N ALA A 75 -12.02 -6.55 -1.38
CA ALA A 75 -10.84 -7.31 -1.79
C ALA A 75 -10.40 -8.36 -0.75
N LYS A 76 -10.09 -9.58 -1.25
CA LYS A 76 -9.46 -10.67 -0.48
C LYS A 76 -10.14 -10.98 0.86
N ARG A 77 -11.48 -11.11 0.88
CA ARG A 77 -12.28 -11.33 2.11
C ARG A 77 -12.09 -10.20 3.13
N GLN A 78 -12.07 -8.96 2.69
CA GLN A 78 -11.95 -7.77 3.55
C GLN A 78 -10.64 -7.79 4.38
N HIS A 79 -9.57 -8.37 3.86
CA HIS A 79 -8.34 -8.56 4.62
C HIS A 79 -7.68 -7.22 4.98
N ALA A 80 -7.59 -6.30 4.02
CA ALA A 80 -7.01 -4.97 4.22
C ALA A 80 -7.81 -4.17 5.26
N ALA A 81 -9.15 -4.15 5.15
CA ALA A 81 -10.04 -3.51 6.10
C ALA A 81 -9.88 -4.09 7.52
N ARG A 82 -9.81 -5.42 7.67
CA ARG A 82 -9.58 -6.08 8.98
C ARG A 82 -8.22 -5.73 9.59
N ILE A 83 -7.16 -5.69 8.79
CA ILE A 83 -5.82 -5.30 9.26
C ILE A 83 -5.82 -3.83 9.67
N PHE A 84 -6.40 -2.95 8.87
CA PHE A 84 -6.47 -1.52 9.16
C PHE A 84 -7.27 -1.25 10.44
N ASN A 85 -8.46 -1.84 10.57
CA ASN A 85 -9.29 -1.68 11.77
C ASN A 85 -8.61 -2.21 13.03
N LYS A 86 -7.75 -3.24 12.91
CA LYS A 86 -7.04 -3.83 14.06
C LYS A 86 -5.77 -3.07 14.44
N ASN A 87 -4.98 -2.61 13.45
CA ASN A 87 -3.62 -2.12 13.68
C ASN A 87 -3.44 -0.62 13.40
N GLY A 88 -4.29 -0.02 12.56
CA GLY A 88 -4.12 1.36 12.09
C GLY A 88 -5.16 2.33 12.65
N LEU A 89 -6.45 2.01 12.49
CA LEU A 89 -7.55 2.87 12.95
C LEU A 89 -7.45 3.26 14.44
N PRO A 90 -7.10 2.35 15.38
CA PRO A 90 -6.95 2.73 16.78
C PRO A 90 -5.86 3.80 16.99
N LEU A 91 -4.77 3.76 16.24
CA LEU A 91 -3.68 4.74 16.36
C LEU A 91 -4.11 6.12 15.88
N LEU A 92 -4.81 6.19 14.75
CA LEU A 92 -5.33 7.46 14.22
C LEU A 92 -6.35 8.10 15.19
N ASN A 93 -7.23 7.28 15.78
CA ASN A 93 -8.19 7.74 16.79
C ASN A 93 -7.48 8.22 18.07
N LEU A 94 -6.47 7.48 18.55
CA LEU A 94 -5.68 7.88 19.72
C LEU A 94 -4.89 9.17 19.50
N ALA A 95 -4.52 9.47 18.26
CA ALA A 95 -3.85 10.71 17.88
C ALA A 95 -4.80 11.91 17.76
N GLY A 96 -6.12 11.73 17.91
CA GLY A 96 -7.10 12.82 17.85
C GLY A 96 -7.34 13.38 16.44
N LEU A 97 -7.17 12.57 15.39
CA LEU A 97 -7.40 12.98 14.01
C LEU A 97 -8.87 12.82 13.62
N ASP A 98 -9.37 13.67 12.73
CA ASP A 98 -10.71 13.54 12.14
C ASP A 98 -10.63 12.59 10.92
N ILE A 99 -11.20 11.40 11.05
CA ILE A 99 -11.01 10.31 10.07
C ILE A 99 -12.32 10.07 9.31
N ASN A 100 -12.28 10.25 8.00
CA ASN A 100 -13.37 9.87 7.11
C ASN A 100 -12.98 8.60 6.33
N ILE A 101 -13.62 7.48 6.61
CA ILE A 101 -13.33 6.19 5.95
C ILE A 101 -14.33 5.97 4.81
N ILE A 102 -13.81 5.93 3.58
CA ILE A 102 -14.58 5.60 2.38
C ILE A 102 -14.25 4.16 1.99
N ASN A 103 -15.25 3.28 2.16
CA ASN A 103 -15.16 1.90 1.72
C ASN A 103 -15.58 1.80 0.25
N VAL A 104 -14.78 1.09 -0.52
CA VAL A 104 -14.94 0.92 -1.95
C VAL A 104 -15.07 -0.57 -2.28
N SER A 105 -15.94 -0.91 -3.22
CA SER A 105 -16.21 -2.30 -3.62
C SER A 105 -15.23 -2.81 -4.68
N SER A 106 -14.73 -1.94 -5.58
CA SER A 106 -13.84 -2.38 -6.68
C SER A 106 -12.60 -1.50 -6.89
N GLN A 107 -11.61 -2.00 -7.64
CA GLN A 107 -10.43 -1.21 -8.03
C GLN A 107 -10.80 -0.06 -8.97
N SER A 108 -11.73 -0.28 -9.89
CA SER A 108 -12.22 0.76 -10.82
C SER A 108 -13.00 1.85 -10.08
N GLU A 109 -13.84 1.47 -9.13
CA GLU A 109 -14.51 2.42 -8.25
C GLU A 109 -13.51 3.18 -7.39
N MET A 110 -12.41 2.52 -6.96
CA MET A 110 -11.37 3.18 -6.17
C MET A 110 -10.70 4.30 -6.95
N GLU A 111 -10.36 4.02 -8.20
CA GLU A 111 -9.82 5.02 -9.12
C GLU A 111 -10.80 6.16 -9.38
N ASN A 112 -12.09 5.86 -9.56
CA ASN A 112 -13.12 6.87 -9.79
C ASN A 112 -13.35 7.76 -8.56
N ILE A 113 -13.44 7.18 -7.37
CA ILE A 113 -13.59 7.91 -6.11
C ILE A 113 -12.36 8.77 -5.85
N ALA A 114 -11.16 8.21 -6.03
CA ALA A 114 -9.94 8.99 -5.95
C ALA A 114 -10.02 10.18 -6.92
N ARG A 115 -10.45 9.98 -8.16
CA ARG A 115 -10.62 11.07 -9.13
C ARG A 115 -11.68 12.11 -8.71
N THR A 116 -12.71 11.78 -7.94
CA THR A 116 -13.81 12.71 -7.61
C THR A 116 -13.68 13.43 -6.28
N ILE A 117 -12.87 12.94 -5.34
CA ILE A 117 -12.69 13.55 -4.02
C ILE A 117 -12.25 15.02 -4.12
N ASP A 118 -12.82 15.86 -3.27
CA ASP A 118 -12.34 17.23 -3.07
C ASP A 118 -11.11 17.22 -2.16
N TYR A 119 -9.95 17.39 -2.80
CA TYR A 119 -8.64 17.41 -2.16
C TYR A 119 -8.43 18.61 -1.24
N LYS A 120 -9.20 19.70 -1.41
CA LYS A 120 -9.03 20.93 -0.62
C LYS A 120 -9.59 20.81 0.80
N GLU A 121 -10.49 19.85 1.02
CA GLU A 121 -11.13 19.63 2.32
C GLU A 121 -10.37 18.62 3.20
N ALA A 122 -9.36 17.95 2.66
CA ALA A 122 -8.59 16.92 3.33
C ALA A 122 -7.13 17.35 3.51
N ASP A 123 -6.60 17.24 4.74
CA ASP A 123 -5.18 17.51 5.01
C ASP A 123 -4.27 16.35 4.58
N CYS A 124 -4.83 15.14 4.46
CA CYS A 124 -4.11 13.95 4.00
C CYS A 124 -5.07 12.91 3.41
N ILE A 125 -4.63 12.26 2.34
CA ILE A 125 -5.31 11.07 1.79
C ILE A 125 -4.53 9.83 2.17
N PHE A 126 -5.21 8.88 2.80
CA PHE A 126 -4.61 7.65 3.28
C PHE A 126 -5.13 6.43 2.51
N LEU A 127 -4.27 5.84 1.69
CA LEU A 127 -4.61 4.73 0.81
C LEU A 127 -4.35 3.39 1.50
N VAL A 128 -5.40 2.59 1.72
CA VAL A 128 -5.30 1.29 2.41
C VAL A 128 -5.50 0.15 1.43
N GLY A 129 -4.43 -0.63 1.21
CA GLY A 129 -4.52 -1.78 0.32
C GLY A 129 -3.18 -2.43 0.01
N GLY A 130 -3.22 -3.39 -0.92
CA GLY A 130 -1.98 -3.88 -1.53
C GLY A 130 -1.50 -2.95 -2.65
N ASP A 131 -0.33 -3.26 -3.21
CA ASP A 131 0.32 -2.46 -4.25
C ASP A 131 -0.63 -2.10 -5.41
N GLY A 132 -1.40 -3.07 -5.94
CA GLY A 132 -2.35 -2.82 -7.02
C GLY A 132 -3.49 -1.84 -6.66
N THR A 133 -4.07 -1.97 -5.46
CA THR A 133 -5.13 -1.05 -5.00
C THR A 133 -4.60 0.37 -4.87
N ILE A 134 -3.39 0.51 -4.33
CA ILE A 134 -2.73 1.81 -4.16
C ILE A 134 -2.41 2.43 -5.52
N CYS A 135 -1.92 1.65 -6.49
CA CYS A 135 -1.69 2.12 -7.85
C CYS A 135 -2.98 2.63 -8.53
N HIS A 136 -4.12 1.95 -8.40
CA HIS A 136 -5.39 2.44 -8.97
C HIS A 136 -5.83 3.77 -8.35
N ALA A 137 -5.75 3.89 -7.02
CA ALA A 137 -6.05 5.16 -6.36
C ALA A 137 -5.10 6.28 -6.81
N LEU A 138 -3.79 6.01 -6.87
CA LEU A 138 -2.79 6.98 -7.32
C LEU A 138 -3.05 7.45 -8.76
N ASN A 139 -3.41 6.55 -9.66
CA ASN A 139 -3.78 6.89 -11.03
C ASN A 139 -4.99 7.83 -11.09
N GLY A 140 -6.01 7.57 -10.27
CA GLY A 140 -7.17 8.47 -10.13
C GLY A 140 -6.79 9.87 -9.67
N ILE A 141 -5.86 9.98 -8.71
CA ILE A 141 -5.35 11.25 -8.17
C ILE A 141 -4.55 12.03 -9.23
N LEU A 142 -3.55 11.37 -9.84
CA LEU A 142 -2.59 12.02 -10.74
C LEU A 142 -3.19 12.41 -12.10
N GLN A 143 -4.29 11.80 -12.53
CA GLN A 143 -4.90 12.11 -13.82
C GLN A 143 -5.77 13.38 -13.83
N LYS A 144 -6.27 13.83 -12.67
CA LYS A 144 -7.18 14.99 -12.60
C LYS A 144 -6.55 16.20 -11.94
N THR A 145 -5.84 15.99 -10.84
CA THR A 145 -5.46 17.09 -9.94
C THR A 145 -4.07 17.58 -10.30
N LYS A 146 -3.88 18.90 -10.42
CA LYS A 146 -2.53 19.48 -10.50
C LYS A 146 -1.77 19.13 -9.23
N ILE A 147 -0.47 18.86 -9.35
CA ILE A 147 0.38 18.45 -8.22
C ILE A 147 0.32 19.48 -7.07
N GLU A 148 0.18 20.76 -7.40
CA GLU A 148 0.11 21.89 -6.46
C GLU A 148 -1.13 21.86 -5.55
N ASP A 149 -2.24 21.26 -6.02
CA ASP A 149 -3.52 21.20 -5.29
C ASP A 149 -3.70 19.87 -4.52
N GLN A 150 -2.69 18.99 -4.51
CA GLN A 150 -2.79 17.66 -3.92
C GLN A 150 -2.30 17.66 -2.46
N PRO A 151 -3.10 17.20 -1.48
CA PRO A 151 -2.62 16.94 -0.13
C PRO A 151 -1.62 15.78 -0.12
N PRO A 152 -0.76 15.69 0.91
CA PRO A 152 0.12 14.56 1.11
C PRO A 152 -0.62 13.22 1.07
N ILE A 153 -0.09 12.27 0.30
CA ILE A 153 -0.64 10.93 0.15
C ILE A 153 0.10 9.99 1.09
N GLY A 154 -0.60 9.43 2.07
CA GLY A 154 -0.12 8.34 2.90
C GLY A 154 -0.59 6.98 2.38
N MET A 155 0.17 5.93 2.70
CA MET A 155 -0.11 4.57 2.24
C MET A 155 -0.08 3.60 3.42
N PHE A 156 -1.01 2.65 3.47
CA PHE A 156 -1.09 1.59 4.46
C PHE A 156 -0.94 0.20 3.83
N PRO A 157 -0.05 -0.66 4.37
CA PRO A 157 0.23 -2.00 3.84
C PRO A 157 -0.92 -2.98 4.14
N GLY A 158 -1.89 -3.07 3.24
CA GLY A 158 -3.01 -4.03 3.31
C GLY A 158 -2.83 -5.29 2.47
N GLY A 159 -1.70 -5.44 1.76
CA GLY A 159 -1.39 -6.57 0.89
C GLY A 159 -0.48 -7.62 1.55
N ASN A 160 -0.19 -8.69 0.79
CA ASN A 160 0.66 -9.79 1.28
C ASN A 160 2.16 -9.55 1.01
N ARG A 161 2.51 -8.81 -0.04
CA ARG A 161 3.89 -8.59 -0.49
C ARG A 161 4.39 -7.16 -0.31
N ASN A 162 3.47 -6.19 -0.37
CA ASN A 162 3.70 -4.76 -0.10
C ASN A 162 5.04 -4.26 -0.66
N LYS A 163 5.37 -4.65 -1.90
CA LYS A 163 6.69 -4.44 -2.51
C LYS A 163 7.01 -2.95 -2.57
N THR A 164 5.97 -2.13 -2.78
CA THR A 164 6.08 -0.67 -2.83
C THR A 164 6.69 -0.10 -1.55
N PHE A 165 6.33 -0.63 -0.37
CA PHE A 165 6.88 -0.14 0.90
C PHE A 165 8.36 -0.43 1.05
N SER A 166 8.79 -1.62 0.60
CA SER A 166 10.20 -2.02 0.58
C SER A 166 11.03 -1.12 -0.34
N ILE A 167 10.52 -0.84 -1.55
CA ILE A 167 11.21 -0.04 -2.57
C ILE A 167 11.28 1.45 -2.17
N LEU A 168 10.21 1.99 -1.60
CA LEU A 168 10.16 3.40 -1.18
C LEU A 168 11.10 3.72 0.00
N GLY A 169 11.69 2.69 0.61
CA GLY A 169 12.61 2.82 1.75
C GLY A 169 11.89 3.21 3.04
N PHE A 170 10.59 2.95 3.14
CA PHE A 170 9.85 3.06 4.40
C PHE A 170 10.24 1.95 5.38
N ILE A 171 10.84 0.88 4.87
CA ILE A 171 11.33 -0.26 5.65
C ILE A 171 12.87 -0.18 5.68
N LYS A 172 13.46 0.13 6.85
CA LYS A 172 14.92 0.16 7.04
C LYS A 172 15.54 -1.19 7.42
N GLU A 173 14.74 -2.23 7.63
CA GLU A 173 15.22 -3.54 8.04
C GLU A 173 14.55 -4.64 7.21
N SER A 174 15.26 -5.75 6.98
CA SER A 174 14.70 -7.00 6.48
C SER A 174 13.71 -7.56 7.50
N VAL A 175 12.54 -6.93 7.59
CA VAL A 175 11.47 -7.33 8.50
C VAL A 175 10.96 -8.68 8.01
N ASP A 176 11.00 -9.66 8.91
CA ASP A 176 10.40 -10.97 8.70
C ASP A 176 9.04 -10.80 8.01
N PRO A 177 8.76 -11.48 6.88
CA PRO A 177 7.51 -11.34 6.12
C PRO A 177 6.25 -11.70 6.93
N LYS A 178 6.41 -12.06 8.21
CA LYS A 178 5.37 -12.36 9.19
C LYS A 178 5.03 -11.19 10.12
N SER A 179 5.91 -10.22 10.37
CA SER A 179 5.61 -9.10 11.31
C SER A 179 4.93 -7.91 10.61
N ASN A 180 3.85 -8.22 9.89
CA ASN A 180 3.03 -7.22 9.18
C ASN A 180 2.54 -6.08 10.09
N VAL A 181 2.41 -6.33 11.40
CA VAL A 181 1.86 -5.37 12.37
C VAL A 181 2.79 -4.18 12.59
N ARG A 182 4.10 -4.39 12.71
CA ARG A 182 5.06 -3.29 12.91
C ARG A 182 5.04 -2.34 11.72
N LEU A 183 5.05 -2.89 10.50
CA LEU A 183 4.96 -2.09 9.27
C LEU A 183 3.64 -1.30 9.18
N CYS A 184 2.52 -1.93 9.56
CA CYS A 184 1.22 -1.24 9.65
C CYS A 184 1.29 -0.05 10.61
N CYS A 185 1.84 -0.25 11.81
CA CYS A 185 1.92 0.80 12.82
C CYS A 185 2.91 1.90 12.41
N GLU A 186 4.06 1.57 11.84
CA GLU A 186 5.05 2.55 11.36
C GLU A 186 4.50 3.42 10.22
N SER A 187 3.75 2.83 9.28
CA SER A 187 3.04 3.56 8.23
C SER A 187 2.06 4.59 8.80
N VAL A 188 1.28 4.20 9.80
CA VAL A 188 0.31 5.10 10.45
C VAL A 188 1.00 6.17 11.29
N MET A 189 2.05 5.80 12.03
CA MET A 189 2.84 6.77 12.78
C MET A 189 3.52 7.80 11.88
N ALA A 190 4.00 7.40 10.69
CA ALA A 190 4.57 8.35 9.74
C ALA A 190 3.56 9.42 9.31
N LEU A 191 2.28 9.05 9.15
CA LEU A 191 1.20 10.00 8.89
C LEU A 191 0.92 10.92 10.09
N ILE A 192 0.84 10.34 11.30
CA ILE A 192 0.60 11.09 12.55
C ILE A 192 1.71 12.12 12.76
N GLU A 193 2.97 11.68 12.66
CA GLU A 193 4.19 12.47 12.80
C GLU A 193 4.40 13.48 11.65
N GLY A 194 3.61 13.40 10.57
CA GLY A 194 3.73 14.30 9.42
C GLY A 194 5.03 14.11 8.62
N LYS A 195 5.63 12.91 8.66
CA LYS A 195 6.85 12.60 7.90
C LYS A 195 6.52 12.50 6.41
N GLN A 196 7.11 13.39 5.62
CA GLN A 196 6.90 13.44 4.18
C GLN A 196 8.20 13.20 3.43
N LYS A 197 8.08 12.56 2.26
CA LYS A 197 9.19 12.32 1.34
C LYS A 197 8.67 12.52 -0.08
N GLN A 198 9.40 13.30 -0.88
CA GLN A 198 9.08 13.46 -2.29
C GLN A 198 9.36 12.15 -3.04
N PHE A 199 8.42 11.76 -3.88
CA PHE A 199 8.53 10.56 -4.71
C PHE A 199 8.13 10.86 -6.14
N TYR A 200 8.85 10.28 -7.10
CA TYR A 200 8.62 10.45 -8.53
C TYR A 200 8.08 9.13 -9.11
N PRO A 201 6.79 9.05 -9.47
CA PRO A 201 6.22 7.84 -10.04
C PRO A 201 6.73 7.60 -11.47
N ILE A 202 6.78 6.33 -11.86
CA ILE A 202 7.07 5.92 -13.22
C ILE A 202 5.81 6.15 -14.06
N CYS A 203 5.90 7.03 -15.05
CA CYS A 203 4.85 7.24 -16.04
C CYS A 203 5.06 6.28 -17.21
N CYS A 204 4.07 5.45 -17.49
CA CYS A 204 4.08 4.53 -18.62
C CYS A 204 2.85 4.77 -19.49
N LYS A 205 3.10 4.93 -20.79
CA LYS A 205 2.06 4.99 -21.81
C LYS A 205 2.10 3.67 -22.55
N LEU A 206 1.01 2.91 -22.46
CA LEU A 206 0.86 1.72 -23.28
C LEU A 206 0.17 2.10 -24.60
N GLU A 207 0.87 1.85 -25.69
CA GLU A 207 0.33 1.93 -27.04
C GLU A 207 0.29 0.52 -27.61
N ASN A 208 -0.90 0.03 -27.98
CA ASN A 208 -0.99 -1.20 -28.76
C ASN A 208 -0.54 -0.91 -30.19
N ILE A 209 0.41 -1.67 -30.69
CA ILE A 209 0.95 -1.53 -32.05
C ILE A 209 -0.16 -1.70 -33.11
N PHE A 210 -1.11 -2.61 -32.89
CA PHE A 210 -2.28 -2.80 -33.77
C PHE A 210 -3.21 -1.57 -33.83
N ASP A 211 -3.33 -0.82 -32.73
CA ASP A 211 -4.13 0.40 -32.70
C ASP A 211 -3.42 1.54 -33.46
N LYS A 212 -2.09 1.49 -33.59
CA LYS A 212 -1.30 2.46 -34.36
C LYS A 212 -1.53 2.29 -35.87
N GLU A 213 -1.52 1.05 -36.36
CA GLU A 213 -1.85 0.73 -37.76
C GLU A 213 -3.31 1.05 -38.12
N LEU A 214 -4.24 0.90 -37.16
CA LEU A 214 -5.63 1.30 -37.33
C LEU A 214 -5.82 2.82 -37.29
N LYS A 215 -5.02 3.56 -36.50
CA LYS A 215 -5.02 5.02 -36.44
C LYS A 215 -4.51 5.65 -37.75
N GLU A 216 -3.42 5.12 -38.31
CA GLU A 216 -2.90 5.57 -39.62
C GLU A 216 -3.88 5.28 -40.77
N LYS A 217 -4.73 4.25 -40.64
CA LYS A 217 -5.79 3.95 -41.63
C LYS A 217 -7.10 4.71 -41.43
N LYS A 218 -7.34 5.34 -40.26
CA LYS A 218 -8.63 5.96 -39.88
C LYS A 218 -8.61 7.49 -39.82
N GLU A 219 -7.61 8.15 -40.40
CA GLU A 219 -7.59 9.63 -40.48
C GLU A 219 -8.81 10.23 -41.21
N ASN A 220 -9.65 9.42 -41.87
CA ASN A 220 -10.84 9.90 -42.59
C ASN A 220 -12.20 9.57 -41.96
N THR A 221 -12.31 9.09 -40.72
CA THR A 221 -13.64 8.96 -40.09
C THR A 221 -13.62 9.09 -38.57
N SER A 222 -14.24 10.17 -38.10
CA SER A 222 -14.50 10.51 -36.70
C SER A 222 -15.21 9.38 -35.96
N SER A 223 -14.43 8.56 -35.26
CA SER A 223 -14.91 7.66 -34.22
C SER A 223 -14.04 7.88 -32.98
N THR A 224 -14.70 7.96 -31.82
CA THR A 224 -14.11 8.25 -30.51
C THR A 224 -13.19 7.10 -30.10
N ILE A 225 -11.94 7.14 -30.54
CA ILE A 225 -10.90 6.17 -30.17
C ILE A 225 -10.47 6.47 -28.71
N PRO A 226 -10.38 5.47 -27.82
CA PRO A 226 -9.90 5.70 -26.46
C PRO A 226 -8.48 6.27 -26.51
N SER A 227 -8.31 7.45 -25.91
CA SER A 227 -7.01 8.08 -25.70
C SER A 227 -6.05 7.13 -24.98
N PRO A 228 -4.75 7.13 -25.31
CA PRO A 228 -3.78 6.23 -24.67
C PRO A 228 -3.82 6.42 -23.16
N SER A 229 -4.11 5.33 -22.43
CA SER A 229 -4.18 5.39 -20.96
C SER A 229 -2.77 5.60 -20.40
N VAL A 230 -2.55 6.78 -19.79
CA VAL A 230 -1.33 7.10 -19.06
C VAL A 230 -1.45 6.49 -17.67
N ASN A 231 -0.55 5.57 -17.34
CA ASN A 231 -0.54 4.88 -16.05
C ASN A 231 0.72 5.23 -15.27
N TYR A 232 0.54 5.49 -13.98
CA TYR A 232 1.57 5.81 -13.00
C TYR A 232 1.82 4.61 -12.09
N PHE A 233 3.09 4.31 -11.85
CA PHE A 233 3.54 3.18 -11.03
C PHE A 233 4.52 3.64 -9.95
N LEU A 234 4.46 3.03 -8.76
CA LEU A 234 5.31 3.37 -7.61
C LEU A 234 6.51 2.44 -7.41
N SER A 235 6.50 1.26 -8.02
CA SER A 235 7.44 0.19 -7.71
C SER A 235 8.17 -0.33 -8.95
N GLU A 236 7.65 -1.39 -9.55
CA GLU A 236 8.27 -2.09 -10.68
C GLU A 236 7.23 -2.38 -11.76
N ILE A 237 7.69 -2.37 -13.01
CA ILE A 237 6.94 -2.90 -14.14
C ILE A 237 7.54 -4.26 -14.45
N ALA A 238 6.81 -5.32 -14.11
CA ALA A 238 7.24 -6.69 -14.36
C ALA A 238 6.42 -7.30 -15.52
N LEU A 239 7.12 -7.88 -16.49
CA LEU A 239 6.51 -8.61 -17.59
C LEU A 239 7.28 -9.90 -17.81
N GLY A 240 6.56 -11.01 -17.97
CA GLY A 240 7.16 -12.28 -18.33
C GLY A 240 6.56 -13.48 -17.64
N TRP A 241 7.22 -14.61 -17.83
CA TRP A 241 6.80 -15.90 -17.29
C TRP A 241 6.80 -15.93 -15.76
N PHE A 242 7.77 -15.26 -15.11
CA PHE A 242 7.83 -15.18 -13.65
C PHE A 242 6.63 -14.44 -13.07
N GLU A 243 6.26 -13.27 -13.60
CA GLU A 243 5.09 -12.51 -13.14
C GLU A 243 3.80 -13.31 -13.38
N HIS A 244 3.69 -13.98 -14.51
CA HIS A 244 2.58 -14.90 -14.78
C HIS A 244 2.45 -16.02 -13.73
N CYS A 245 3.57 -16.60 -13.28
CA CYS A 245 3.57 -17.58 -12.19
C CYS A 245 3.13 -16.93 -10.86
N GLU A 246 3.68 -15.75 -10.55
CA GLU A 246 3.41 -15.03 -9.31
C GLU A 246 1.92 -14.70 -9.13
N LEU A 247 1.22 -14.33 -10.20
CA LEU A 247 -0.22 -14.08 -10.21
C LEU A 247 -1.05 -15.35 -9.95
N LYS A 248 -0.50 -16.54 -10.21
CA LYS A 248 -1.18 -17.83 -10.06
C LYS A 248 -0.93 -18.52 -8.73
N ILE A 249 0.08 -18.11 -7.95
CA ILE A 249 0.37 -18.70 -6.63
C ILE A 249 -0.87 -18.79 -5.73
N PRO A 250 -1.75 -17.78 -5.64
CA PRO A 250 -2.96 -17.87 -4.82
C PRO A 250 -3.92 -19.01 -5.22
N LYS A 251 -3.87 -19.51 -6.46
CA LYS A 251 -4.70 -20.64 -6.91
C LYS A 251 -4.30 -21.95 -6.24
N PHE A 252 -3.03 -22.09 -5.85
CA PHE A 252 -2.48 -23.30 -5.22
C PHE A 252 -2.42 -23.19 -3.69
N TRP A 253 -3.34 -22.42 -3.08
CA TRP A 253 -3.39 -22.18 -1.64
C TRP A 253 -3.45 -23.46 -0.79
N TRP A 254 -4.01 -24.55 -1.33
CA TRP A 254 -4.12 -25.86 -0.68
C TRP A 254 -2.77 -26.56 -0.46
N MET A 255 -1.71 -26.13 -1.14
CA MET A 255 -0.33 -26.61 -0.90
C MET A 255 0.42 -25.85 0.19
N GLY A 256 -0.23 -24.85 0.80
CA GLY A 256 0.32 -24.06 1.89
C GLY A 256 1.69 -23.46 1.55
N PRO A 257 2.76 -23.74 2.34
CA PRO A 257 4.07 -23.12 2.15
C PRO A 257 4.77 -23.53 0.84
N LEU A 258 4.38 -24.65 0.23
CA LEU A 258 4.94 -25.13 -1.04
C LEU A 258 4.23 -24.55 -2.27
N SER A 259 3.17 -23.78 -2.07
CA SER A 259 2.38 -23.20 -3.17
C SER A 259 3.22 -22.43 -4.18
N GLY A 260 4.20 -21.64 -3.73
CA GLY A 260 5.13 -20.93 -4.60
C GLY A 260 5.93 -21.88 -5.51
N TYR A 261 6.71 -22.77 -4.89
CA TYR A 261 7.53 -23.77 -5.61
C TYR A 261 6.71 -24.62 -6.58
N PHE A 262 5.54 -25.08 -6.14
CA PHE A 262 4.66 -25.89 -6.98
C PHE A 262 4.09 -25.10 -8.15
N THR A 263 3.74 -23.82 -7.95
CA THR A 263 3.23 -22.99 -9.05
C THR A 263 4.27 -22.88 -10.17
N TYR A 264 5.53 -22.61 -9.83
CA TYR A 264 6.62 -22.58 -10.81
C TYR A 264 6.80 -23.94 -11.49
N PHE A 265 6.85 -25.02 -10.72
CA PHE A 265 6.97 -26.37 -11.25
C PHE A 265 5.84 -26.69 -12.24
N TRP A 266 4.59 -26.44 -11.83
CA TRP A 266 3.41 -26.77 -12.62
C TRP A 266 3.24 -25.90 -13.87
N GLU A 267 3.47 -24.59 -13.74
CA GLU A 267 3.41 -23.68 -14.88
C GLU A 267 4.55 -23.93 -15.87
N PHE A 268 5.70 -24.44 -15.42
CA PHE A 268 6.80 -24.81 -16.31
C PHE A 268 6.40 -25.93 -17.26
N PHE A 269 5.64 -26.92 -16.80
CA PHE A 269 5.12 -27.99 -17.65
C PHE A 269 3.99 -27.52 -18.58
N LYS A 270 3.16 -26.57 -18.14
CA LYS A 270 2.02 -26.07 -18.94
C LYS A 270 2.45 -25.10 -20.04
N ILE A 271 3.16 -24.06 -19.64
CA ILE A 271 3.58 -22.95 -20.49
C ILE A 271 5.04 -22.75 -20.15
N SER A 272 5.90 -23.60 -20.69
CA SER A 272 7.34 -23.43 -20.55
C SER A 272 7.75 -22.10 -21.19
N PRO A 273 8.72 -21.36 -20.63
CA PRO A 273 9.22 -20.09 -21.19
C PRO A 273 10.04 -20.33 -22.46
N LYS A 274 9.40 -20.89 -23.50
CA LYS A 274 10.05 -21.30 -24.75
C LYS A 274 10.17 -20.16 -25.76
N ALA A 275 9.28 -19.17 -25.69
CA ALA A 275 9.27 -18.04 -26.60
C ALA A 275 9.67 -16.76 -25.85
N PRO A 276 10.69 -16.00 -26.32
CA PRO A 276 11.03 -14.71 -25.75
C PRO A 276 9.91 -13.72 -26.07
N ILE A 277 9.43 -13.01 -25.03
CA ILE A 277 8.53 -11.87 -25.22
C ILE A 277 9.38 -10.72 -25.79
N ARG A 278 9.00 -10.22 -26.96
CA ARG A 278 9.63 -9.05 -27.57
C ARG A 278 8.83 -7.81 -27.19
N VAL A 279 9.49 -6.85 -26.56
CA VAL A 279 8.91 -5.55 -26.19
C VAL A 279 9.85 -4.47 -26.68
N GLU A 280 9.31 -3.50 -27.43
CA GLU A 280 10.04 -2.28 -27.76
C GLU A 280 9.76 -1.25 -26.67
N ILE A 281 10.82 -0.83 -25.98
CA ILE A 281 10.73 0.13 -24.87
C ILE A 281 11.38 1.42 -25.33
N ALA A 282 10.57 2.44 -25.57
CA ALA A 282 11.03 3.82 -25.60
C ALA A 282 10.99 4.37 -24.17
N TYR A 283 12.12 4.88 -23.67
CA TYR A 283 12.17 5.49 -22.35
C TYR A 283 12.85 6.86 -22.43
N GLU A 284 12.38 7.76 -21.59
CA GLU A 284 13.00 9.06 -21.38
C GLU A 284 13.64 9.06 -19.99
N LYS A 285 14.88 9.56 -19.89
CA LYS A 285 15.55 9.65 -18.59
C LYS A 285 14.92 10.80 -17.80
N PHE A 286 14.67 10.54 -16.53
CA PHE A 286 14.29 11.60 -15.60
C PHE A 286 15.39 12.65 -15.54
N CYS A 287 15.08 13.88 -15.97
CA CYS A 287 15.93 15.03 -15.77
C CYS A 287 15.48 15.72 -14.47
N PRO A 288 16.32 15.81 -13.42
CA PRO A 288 15.96 16.49 -12.18
C PRO A 288 15.79 18.01 -12.33
N GLY A 289 15.86 18.53 -13.57
CA GLY A 289 15.99 19.94 -13.88
C GLY A 289 17.44 20.40 -13.72
N CYS A 290 18.03 20.93 -14.77
CA CYS A 290 19.22 21.77 -14.63
C CYS A 290 18.80 23.18 -14.21
N ARG A 291 19.72 24.01 -13.70
CA ARG A 291 19.45 25.42 -13.33
C ARG A 291 18.80 26.26 -14.45
N LYS A 292 18.80 25.81 -15.71
CA LYS A 292 18.12 26.47 -16.84
C LYS A 292 16.64 26.11 -16.99
N CYS A 293 16.19 24.97 -16.43
CA CYS A 293 14.83 24.45 -16.58
C CYS A 293 13.97 24.63 -15.31
N ILE A 294 14.61 24.86 -14.16
CA ILE A 294 13.93 25.21 -12.91
C ILE A 294 13.83 26.73 -12.89
N GLU A 295 12.66 27.29 -13.21
CA GLU A 295 12.32 28.61 -12.69
C GLU A 295 12.19 28.42 -11.18
N ILE A 296 13.21 28.86 -10.44
CA ILE A 296 13.13 28.93 -8.99
C ILE A 296 11.93 29.84 -8.71
N PRO A 297 10.86 29.36 -8.05
CA PRO A 297 9.80 30.26 -7.59
C PRO A 297 10.51 31.35 -6.80
N LYS A 298 10.36 32.62 -7.21
CA LYS A 298 10.91 33.72 -6.42
C LYS A 298 10.32 33.54 -5.02
N ASP A 299 11.19 33.28 -4.05
CA ASP A 299 10.83 33.13 -2.64
C ASP A 299 10.10 34.41 -2.21
N ASN A 300 8.77 34.39 -2.31
CA ASN A 300 7.95 35.34 -1.58
C ASN A 300 7.84 34.78 -0.17
N GLU A 301 8.76 35.30 0.63
CA GLU A 301 8.76 35.35 2.09
C GLU A 301 9.29 34.11 2.84
N SER A 302 10.47 34.34 3.41
CA SER A 302 11.21 33.50 4.33
C SER A 302 10.39 33.02 5.53
N PHE A 303 10.63 31.77 5.96
CA PHE A 303 10.21 31.10 7.21
C PHE A 303 10.10 31.98 8.49
N LEU A 304 10.80 33.10 8.56
CA LEU A 304 10.73 34.06 9.67
C LEU A 304 9.46 34.93 9.69
N THR A 305 8.80 35.19 8.55
CA THR A 305 7.51 35.91 8.53
C THR A 305 6.37 35.06 9.10
N TRP A 306 6.49 33.73 9.05
CA TRP A 306 5.51 32.80 9.62
C TRP A 306 5.54 32.72 11.16
N ILE A 307 6.71 32.94 11.80
CA ILE A 307 6.84 32.91 13.26
C ILE A 307 6.59 34.27 13.91
N PHE A 308 7.01 35.37 13.26
CA PHE A 308 7.06 36.69 13.92
C PHE A 308 6.13 37.76 13.34
N GLY A 309 5.15 37.39 12.51
CA GLY A 309 4.02 38.22 12.08
C GLY A 309 4.28 39.72 12.09
N THR A 310 4.98 40.26 11.08
CA THR A 310 5.28 41.69 11.08
C THR A 310 4.16 42.50 10.46
N SER A 311 3.58 43.34 11.33
CA SER A 311 2.82 44.55 11.05
C SER A 311 3.33 45.33 9.84
N ASN A 312 2.39 45.72 8.97
CA ASN A 312 2.50 46.71 7.90
C ASN A 312 3.50 47.85 8.15
N LYS A 313 4.18 48.30 7.09
CA LYS A 313 4.23 49.73 6.76
C LYS A 313 4.31 49.98 5.26
N VAL A 314 3.31 50.74 4.83
CA VAL A 314 3.18 51.51 3.59
C VAL A 314 4.43 52.33 3.31
N LYS A 315 4.92 52.25 2.07
CA LYS A 315 5.28 53.39 1.22
C LYS A 315 5.38 52.96 -0.23
#